data_AF-A0A960MW80-F1
#
_entry.id   AF-A0A960MW80-F1
#
_cell.length_a   1.000
_cell.length_b   1.000
_cell.length_c   1.000
_cell.angle_alpha   90.00
_cell.angle_beta   90.00
_cell.angle_gamma   90.00
#
_symmetry.space_group_name_H-M   'P 1'
#
loop_
_entity.id
_entity.type
_entity.pdbx_description
1 polymer ?
#
loop_
_entity_poly.entity_id
_entity_poly.type
_entity_poly.pdbx_seq_one_letter_code
_entity_poly.pdbx_strand_id
1 'polypeptide(L)'
;MHRGLALTIFVSLILVSGMAEEPRVTLYSPDSSHLWNRLHRAIWVRTTPDGTHHDGEDWLDAPLSTETRSVLEEGPLGKTLSVLDEFNRQTDEAVATIPALHRAWMQRALWSVFDWSVSLTTDFHSPIEREFHPRLRDLQGRLTAAIRLIALTKEEIDSLPDTYASTLAGAGYSTEPLPTKEEPNPPYLPSGLAFDSGDWTLLGPTAPSQSPAPVHFEQLSSRSVFLVALRIPKTGNVSSLDYLKSLNDFRPAWIPTEKDGQSTPTLPVGGLHRAGVIPNPETPQFPDGTQWALIRRAILISRDGALHSSPLVESIQVRTYLAVGTKQSTQALVEFVLSPRALFDGAPPVIAQHGTEFRFPRFLSHQQDPFENGFYSLQSPANEPSPIQLDCLSCHSGWGIHGVNSRSEFFRPRGVEPPHLYPSGQNEIVQGALRAKARRADWILLDALWNLNAPP
;
A
#
# COMPACT_ATOMS: atom_id res chain seq x y z
N MET A 1 -25.33 -77.84 6.32
CA MET A 1 -24.75 -77.27 7.55
C MET A 1 -23.89 -76.09 7.17
N HIS A 2 -24.22 -74.88 7.67
CA HIS A 2 -23.36 -73.68 7.87
C HIS A 2 -22.51 -73.19 6.67
N ARG A 3 -22.60 -71.96 6.14
CA ARG A 3 -22.66 -70.57 6.68
C ARG A 3 -22.89 -69.68 5.43
N GLY A 4 -23.36 -68.43 5.45
CA GLY A 4 -23.68 -67.47 6.49
C GLY A 4 -24.17 -66.20 5.76
N LEU A 5 -25.25 -65.61 6.26
CA LEU A 5 -25.88 -64.41 5.71
C LEU A 5 -25.05 -63.18 6.12
N ALA A 6 -24.44 -62.48 5.17
CA ALA A 6 -23.77 -61.21 5.44
C ALA A 6 -24.83 -60.08 5.38
N LEU A 7 -25.17 -59.54 6.55
CA LEU A 7 -26.01 -58.37 6.70
C LEU A 7 -25.11 -57.12 6.58
N THR A 8 -25.14 -56.44 5.43
CA THR A 8 -24.43 -55.17 5.25
C THR A 8 -25.27 -54.04 5.85
N ILE A 9 -24.85 -53.53 7.00
CA ILE A 9 -25.40 -52.32 7.62
C ILE A 9 -24.79 -51.12 6.87
N PHE A 10 -25.61 -50.39 6.12
CA PHE A 10 -25.25 -49.07 5.58
C PHE A 10 -25.33 -48.05 6.72
N VAL A 11 -24.18 -47.71 7.31
CA VAL A 11 -24.06 -46.51 8.16
C VAL A 11 -23.98 -45.32 7.21
N SER A 12 -25.07 -44.54 7.13
CA SER A 12 -25.05 -43.24 6.47
C SER A 12 -24.21 -42.29 7.32
N LEU A 13 -22.99 -41.98 6.89
CA LEU A 13 -22.25 -40.83 7.39
C LEU A 13 -23.01 -39.57 6.95
N ILE A 14 -23.77 -38.99 7.87
CA ILE A 14 -24.17 -37.59 7.75
C ILE A 14 -22.90 -36.78 8.05
N LEU A 15 -22.23 -36.32 6.99
CA LEU A 15 -21.29 -35.21 7.07
C LEU A 15 -22.09 -33.99 7.51
N VAL A 16 -22.11 -33.75 8.82
CA VAL A 16 -22.43 -32.42 9.35
C VAL A 16 -21.26 -31.55 8.90
N SER A 17 -21.42 -30.89 7.76
CA SER A 17 -20.61 -29.70 7.45
C SER A 17 -20.88 -28.73 8.59
N GLY A 18 -19.96 -28.65 9.55
CA GLY A 18 -19.97 -27.58 10.53
C GLY A 18 -20.00 -26.29 9.76
N MET A 19 -21.09 -25.53 9.86
CA MET A 19 -21.10 -24.16 9.36
C MET A 19 -20.00 -23.44 10.14
N ALA A 20 -18.89 -23.13 9.46
CA ALA A 20 -17.86 -22.30 10.05
C ALA A 20 -18.54 -21.02 10.58
N GLU A 21 -18.27 -20.69 11.85
CA GLU A 21 -18.84 -19.51 12.48
C GLU A 21 -18.43 -18.26 11.67
N GLU A 22 -19.39 -17.39 11.35
CA GLU A 22 -19.05 -16.18 10.58
C GLU A 22 -18.04 -15.32 11.37
N PRO A 23 -16.99 -14.80 10.71
CA PRO A 23 -16.02 -13.92 11.35
C PRO A 23 -16.68 -12.70 12.01
N ARG A 24 -16.36 -12.46 13.28
CA ARG A 24 -16.93 -11.35 14.06
C ARG A 24 -16.11 -10.08 13.87
N VAL A 25 -16.53 -9.26 12.91
CA VAL A 25 -15.97 -7.91 12.70
C VAL A 25 -16.69 -6.91 13.61
N THR A 26 -15.93 -6.09 14.34
CA THR A 26 -16.48 -5.09 15.29
C THR A 26 -15.92 -3.69 15.08
N LEU A 27 -15.17 -3.48 14.00
CA LEU A 27 -14.45 -2.24 13.73
C LEU A 27 -15.33 -0.97 13.73
N TYR A 28 -16.51 -1.00 13.09
CA TYR A 28 -17.38 0.19 12.96
C TYR A 28 -18.48 0.28 14.02
N SER A 29 -18.72 -0.80 14.76
CA SER A 29 -19.77 -0.89 15.78
C SER A 29 -19.50 -2.10 16.69
N PRO A 30 -19.78 -2.01 17.99
CA PRO A 30 -19.75 -3.16 18.89
C PRO A 30 -20.67 -4.31 18.45
N ASP A 31 -21.74 -3.98 17.70
CA ASP A 31 -22.63 -4.97 17.09
C ASP A 31 -22.00 -5.51 15.79
N SER A 32 -21.56 -6.77 15.80
CA SER A 32 -20.97 -7.42 14.62
C SER A 32 -21.96 -7.65 13.46
N SER A 33 -23.26 -7.51 13.72
CA SER A 33 -24.33 -7.54 12.71
C SER A 33 -24.64 -6.16 12.11
N HIS A 34 -24.06 -5.09 12.67
CA HIS A 34 -24.20 -3.74 12.15
C HIS A 34 -23.83 -3.69 10.66
N LEU A 35 -24.61 -2.94 9.88
CA LEU A 35 -24.52 -2.92 8.42
C LEU A 35 -23.12 -2.57 7.90
N TRP A 36 -22.42 -1.66 8.58
CA TRP A 36 -21.04 -1.28 8.23
C TRP A 36 -20.02 -2.40 8.49
N ASN A 37 -20.18 -3.16 9.57
CA ASN A 37 -19.34 -4.33 9.85
C ASN A 37 -19.62 -5.48 8.88
N ARG A 38 -20.90 -5.68 8.50
CA ARG A 38 -21.28 -6.65 7.47
C ARG A 38 -20.69 -6.28 6.11
N LEU A 39 -20.74 -5.00 5.73
CA LEU A 39 -20.11 -4.53 4.51
C LEU A 39 -18.61 -4.78 4.56
N HIS A 40 -17.91 -4.33 5.60
CA HIS A 40 -16.47 -4.60 5.79
C HIS A 40 -16.15 -6.10 5.66
N ARG A 41 -16.93 -6.95 6.33
CA ARG A 41 -16.77 -8.40 6.25
C ARG A 41 -16.90 -8.93 4.83
N ALA A 42 -17.86 -8.44 4.05
CA ALA A 42 -18.08 -8.89 2.68
C ALA A 42 -16.94 -8.50 1.71
N ILE A 43 -16.18 -7.44 2.00
CA ILE A 43 -15.11 -6.94 1.12
C ILE A 43 -13.68 -7.22 1.60
N TRP A 44 -13.45 -7.38 2.91
CA TRP A 44 -12.09 -7.46 3.48
C TRP A 44 -11.75 -8.77 4.15
N VAL A 45 -12.75 -9.48 4.67
CA VAL A 45 -12.47 -10.74 5.36
C VAL A 45 -12.12 -11.79 4.31
N ARG A 46 -10.94 -12.40 4.46
CA ARG A 46 -10.50 -13.51 3.62
C ARG A 46 -10.31 -14.76 4.45
N THR A 47 -10.47 -15.89 3.81
CA THR A 47 -10.26 -17.20 4.43
C THR A 47 -9.19 -17.91 3.63
N THR A 48 -8.12 -18.34 4.29
CA THR A 48 -7.09 -19.17 3.67
C THR A 48 -7.61 -20.59 3.42
N PRO A 49 -6.96 -21.40 2.56
CA PRO A 49 -7.46 -22.75 2.23
C PRO A 49 -7.53 -23.72 3.42
N ASP A 50 -6.81 -23.45 4.49
CA ASP A 50 -6.86 -24.20 5.76
C ASP A 50 -8.06 -23.80 6.66
N GLY A 51 -8.87 -22.83 6.23
CA GLY A 51 -10.04 -22.33 6.96
C GLY A 51 -9.73 -21.19 7.93
N THR A 52 -8.49 -20.69 8.00
CA THR A 52 -8.17 -19.56 8.88
C THR A 52 -8.77 -18.27 8.35
N HIS A 53 -9.54 -17.56 9.18
CA HIS A 53 -10.12 -16.27 8.84
C HIS A 53 -9.16 -15.13 9.19
N HIS A 54 -9.00 -14.21 8.23
CA HIS A 54 -8.30 -12.96 8.42
C HIS A 54 -9.30 -11.84 8.23
N ASP A 55 -9.56 -11.08 9.31
CA ASP A 55 -10.60 -10.07 9.31
C ASP A 55 -10.23 -8.78 8.58
N GLY A 56 -8.92 -8.55 8.40
CA GLY A 56 -8.36 -7.40 7.73
C GLY A 56 -8.55 -6.08 8.49
N GLU A 57 -8.92 -6.12 9.77
CA GLU A 57 -9.27 -4.91 10.53
C GLU A 57 -8.07 -3.95 10.71
N ASP A 58 -6.84 -4.50 10.74
CA ASP A 58 -5.59 -3.74 10.81
C ASP A 58 -4.86 -3.59 9.46
N TRP A 59 -5.53 -3.89 8.36
CA TRP A 59 -4.92 -3.82 7.04
C TRP A 59 -5.18 -2.47 6.37
N LEU A 60 -4.12 -1.88 5.80
CA LEU A 60 -4.25 -0.66 5.01
C LEU A 60 -4.95 -0.89 3.68
N ASP A 61 -4.70 -1.98 2.98
CA ASP A 61 -5.27 -2.21 1.65
C ASP A 61 -5.94 -3.56 1.58
N ALA A 62 -7.03 -3.61 0.82
CA ALA A 62 -7.80 -4.82 0.61
C ALA A 62 -6.86 -5.91 0.07
N PRO A 63 -6.97 -7.14 0.59
CA PRO A 63 -6.11 -8.27 0.24
C PRO A 63 -6.46 -8.83 -1.14
N LEU A 64 -6.56 -7.97 -2.16
CA LEU A 64 -7.00 -8.33 -3.51
C LEU A 64 -5.80 -8.20 -4.46
N SER A 65 -5.47 -9.28 -5.15
CA SER A 65 -4.48 -9.34 -6.22
C SER A 65 -5.17 -9.38 -7.59
N THR A 66 -4.41 -9.29 -8.66
CA THR A 66 -4.96 -9.41 -10.03
C THR A 66 -5.50 -10.80 -10.35
N GLU A 67 -5.13 -11.84 -9.59
CA GLU A 67 -5.67 -13.21 -9.75
C GLU A 67 -6.82 -13.55 -8.80
N THR A 68 -7.17 -12.66 -7.86
CA THR A 68 -8.26 -12.90 -6.92
C THR A 68 -9.57 -13.19 -7.65
N ARG A 69 -10.14 -14.39 -7.44
CA ARG A 69 -11.40 -14.87 -8.03
C ARG A 69 -12.48 -15.14 -7.00
N SER A 70 -12.10 -15.54 -5.79
CA SER A 70 -13.04 -15.98 -4.74
C SER A 70 -14.09 -14.93 -4.42
N VAL A 71 -13.77 -13.64 -4.53
CA VAL A 71 -14.74 -12.54 -4.30
C VAL A 71 -15.69 -12.29 -5.50
N LEU A 72 -15.41 -12.87 -6.67
CA LEU A 72 -16.19 -12.75 -7.91
C LEU A 72 -17.07 -13.97 -8.22
N GLU A 73 -16.87 -15.07 -7.49
CA GLU A 73 -17.71 -16.27 -7.58
C GLU A 73 -19.16 -15.96 -7.16
N GLU A 74 -20.14 -16.70 -7.70
CA GLU A 74 -21.58 -16.38 -7.56
C GLU A 74 -22.04 -16.24 -6.10
N GLY A 75 -21.57 -17.13 -5.22
CA GLY A 75 -21.94 -17.11 -3.80
C GLY A 75 -21.37 -15.88 -3.07
N PRO A 76 -20.03 -15.74 -2.98
CA PRO A 76 -19.38 -14.59 -2.36
C PRO A 76 -19.80 -13.24 -2.97
N LEU A 77 -19.79 -13.13 -4.30
CA LEU A 77 -20.20 -11.90 -4.98
C LEU A 77 -21.66 -11.57 -4.70
N GLY A 78 -22.56 -12.56 -4.77
CA GLY A 78 -23.98 -12.35 -4.47
C GLY A 78 -24.22 -11.81 -3.06
N LYS A 79 -23.44 -12.29 -2.07
CA LYS A 79 -23.47 -11.75 -0.70
C LYS A 79 -22.99 -10.29 -0.66
N THR A 80 -21.87 -9.99 -1.32
CA THR A 80 -21.30 -8.63 -1.38
C THR A 80 -22.26 -7.65 -2.05
N LEU A 81 -22.85 -8.02 -3.19
CA LEU A 81 -23.84 -7.19 -3.89
C LEU A 81 -25.09 -6.97 -3.04
N SER A 82 -25.58 -8.00 -2.35
CA SER A 82 -26.76 -7.89 -1.47
C SER A 82 -26.52 -6.92 -0.31
N VAL A 83 -25.35 -7.00 0.35
CA VAL A 83 -24.99 -6.08 1.44
C VAL A 83 -24.78 -4.66 0.92
N LEU A 84 -24.18 -4.48 -0.27
CA LEU A 84 -24.08 -3.17 -0.92
C LEU A 84 -25.45 -2.58 -1.25
N ASP A 85 -26.39 -3.40 -1.73
CA ASP A 85 -27.76 -2.95 -2.01
C ASP A 85 -28.50 -2.52 -0.74
N GLU A 86 -28.26 -3.19 0.39
CA GLU A 86 -28.77 -2.76 1.69
C GLU A 86 -28.09 -1.47 2.17
N PHE A 87 -26.77 -1.39 2.02
CA PHE A 87 -25.99 -0.20 2.38
C PHE A 87 -26.44 1.04 1.61
N ASN A 88 -26.69 0.91 0.31
CA ASN A 88 -27.13 1.96 -0.60
C ASN A 88 -28.58 2.41 -0.39
N ARG A 89 -29.35 1.69 0.46
CA ARG A 89 -30.71 2.08 0.86
C ARG A 89 -30.75 2.96 2.11
N GLN A 90 -29.60 3.21 2.76
CA GLN A 90 -29.55 4.16 3.87
C GLN A 90 -29.84 5.59 3.39
N THR A 91 -30.47 6.39 4.24
CA THR A 91 -30.71 7.80 3.94
C THR A 91 -29.49 8.66 4.30
N ASP A 92 -29.41 9.85 3.73
CA ASP A 92 -28.35 10.82 4.07
C ASP A 92 -28.37 11.16 5.57
N GLU A 93 -29.55 11.22 6.20
CA GLU A 93 -29.68 11.46 7.64
C GLU A 93 -29.10 10.31 8.47
N ALA A 94 -29.36 9.06 8.07
CA ALA A 94 -28.80 7.90 8.75
C ALA A 94 -27.26 7.91 8.66
N VAL A 95 -26.72 8.20 7.47
CA VAL A 95 -25.27 8.26 7.25
C VAL A 95 -24.63 9.47 7.95
N ALA A 96 -25.34 10.60 8.08
CA ALA A 96 -24.86 11.77 8.81
C ALA A 96 -24.64 11.50 10.31
N THR A 97 -25.27 10.48 10.88
CA THR A 97 -25.00 10.04 12.27
C THR A 97 -23.68 9.30 12.43
N ILE A 98 -23.11 8.79 11.32
CA ILE A 98 -21.84 8.06 11.33
C ILE A 98 -20.69 9.06 11.36
N PRO A 99 -19.71 8.91 12.29
CA PRO A 99 -18.61 9.85 12.40
C PRO A 99 -17.80 9.95 11.10
N ALA A 100 -17.36 11.17 10.76
CA ALA A 100 -16.58 11.45 9.55
C ALA A 100 -15.39 10.50 9.37
N LEU A 101 -14.67 10.20 10.46
CA LEU A 101 -13.54 9.27 10.45
C LEU A 101 -13.90 7.85 9.98
N HIS A 102 -15.04 7.32 10.44
CA HIS A 102 -15.54 6.01 10.03
C HIS A 102 -15.95 6.03 8.54
N ARG A 103 -16.63 7.10 8.11
CA ARG A 103 -16.98 7.29 6.69
C ARG A 103 -15.75 7.36 5.79
N ALA A 104 -14.71 8.09 6.21
CA ALA A 104 -13.47 8.22 5.48
C ALA A 104 -12.76 6.87 5.30
N TRP A 105 -12.67 6.07 6.36
CA TRP A 105 -12.03 4.76 6.30
C TRP A 105 -12.80 3.78 5.40
N MET A 106 -14.13 3.72 5.54
CA MET A 106 -14.97 2.89 4.68
C MET A 106 -14.92 3.33 3.21
N GLN A 107 -14.94 4.65 2.94
CA GLN A 107 -14.79 5.17 1.58
C GLN A 107 -13.50 4.69 0.95
N ARG A 108 -12.40 4.79 1.69
CA ARG A 108 -11.08 4.37 1.24
C ARG A 108 -11.03 2.86 0.97
N ALA A 109 -11.67 2.05 1.82
CA ALA A 109 -11.81 0.61 1.64
C ALA A 109 -12.60 0.27 0.36
N LEU A 110 -13.79 0.85 0.18
CA LEU A 110 -14.63 0.62 -1.01
C LEU A 110 -13.95 1.08 -2.30
N TRP A 111 -13.26 2.22 -2.26
CA TRP A 111 -12.55 2.75 -3.42
C TRP A 111 -11.39 1.85 -3.86
N SER A 112 -10.72 1.18 -2.91
CA SER A 112 -9.69 0.19 -3.24
C SER A 112 -10.23 -1.01 -4.02
N VAL A 113 -11.40 -1.50 -3.65
CA VAL A 113 -12.10 -2.59 -4.37
C VAL A 113 -12.59 -2.11 -5.73
N PHE A 114 -13.09 -0.87 -5.83
CA PHE A 114 -13.49 -0.28 -7.10
C PHE A 114 -12.33 -0.26 -8.09
N ASP A 115 -11.21 0.35 -7.71
CA ASP A 115 -10.03 0.46 -8.57
C ASP A 115 -9.48 -0.93 -8.97
N TRP A 116 -9.45 -1.88 -8.02
CA TRP A 116 -9.09 -3.27 -8.31
C TRP A 116 -10.01 -3.87 -9.39
N SER A 117 -11.33 -3.72 -9.23
CA SER A 117 -12.29 -4.24 -10.20
C SER A 117 -12.11 -3.63 -11.60
N VAL A 118 -11.72 -2.35 -11.69
CA VAL A 118 -11.42 -1.70 -12.98
C VAL A 118 -10.12 -2.24 -13.56
N SER A 119 -9.09 -2.44 -12.75
CA SER A 119 -7.81 -2.98 -13.22
C SER A 119 -7.98 -4.33 -13.94
N LEU A 120 -8.91 -5.17 -13.46
CA LEU A 120 -9.28 -6.43 -14.09
C LEU A 120 -9.98 -6.28 -15.44
N THR A 121 -10.63 -5.14 -15.70
CA THR A 121 -11.32 -4.85 -16.98
C THR A 121 -10.44 -4.12 -17.99
N THR A 122 -9.31 -3.55 -17.56
CA THR A 122 -8.39 -2.84 -18.45
C THR A 122 -7.27 -3.74 -19.00
N ASP A 123 -7.11 -4.94 -18.46
CA ASP A 123 -6.19 -5.95 -18.98
C ASP A 123 -6.91 -6.86 -19.99
N PHE A 124 -6.97 -6.41 -21.24
CA PHE A 124 -7.67 -7.04 -22.37
C PHE A 124 -7.25 -8.48 -22.71
N HIS A 125 -6.27 -9.04 -22.00
CA HIS A 125 -5.79 -10.41 -22.18
C HIS A 125 -6.10 -11.31 -20.97
N SER A 126 -6.64 -10.76 -19.88
CA SER A 126 -6.99 -11.52 -18.69
C SER A 126 -8.19 -12.43 -18.94
N PRO A 127 -8.09 -13.75 -18.64
CA PRO A 127 -9.24 -14.65 -18.64
C PRO A 127 -10.36 -14.18 -17.69
N ILE A 128 -10.02 -13.47 -16.61
CA ILE A 128 -10.97 -12.98 -15.60
C ILE A 128 -11.92 -11.94 -16.21
N GLU A 129 -11.42 -11.03 -17.04
CA GLU A 129 -12.27 -10.04 -17.71
C GLU A 129 -13.38 -10.75 -18.48
N ARG A 130 -13.02 -11.68 -19.39
CA ARG A 130 -13.99 -12.35 -20.26
C ARG A 130 -15.05 -13.15 -19.49
N GLU A 131 -14.68 -13.71 -18.35
CA GLU A 131 -15.56 -14.53 -17.53
C GLU A 131 -16.50 -13.68 -16.65
N PHE A 132 -16.00 -12.60 -16.07
CA PHE A 132 -16.71 -11.84 -15.03
C PHE A 132 -17.16 -10.43 -15.45
N HIS A 133 -16.98 -10.01 -16.71
CA HIS A 133 -17.22 -8.62 -17.13
C HIS A 133 -18.59 -8.02 -16.75
N PRO A 134 -19.75 -8.68 -16.93
CA PRO A 134 -21.04 -8.13 -16.48
C PRO A 134 -21.10 -7.95 -14.95
N ARG A 135 -20.56 -8.92 -14.21
CA ARG A 135 -20.52 -8.93 -12.73
C ARG A 135 -19.63 -7.81 -12.19
N LEU A 136 -18.50 -7.55 -12.84
CA LEU A 136 -17.61 -6.44 -12.49
C LEU A 136 -18.30 -5.09 -12.65
N ARG A 137 -19.09 -4.90 -13.73
CA ARG A 137 -19.86 -3.67 -13.93
C ARG A 137 -20.95 -3.45 -12.87
N ASP A 138 -21.65 -4.52 -12.49
CA ASP A 138 -22.66 -4.45 -11.41
C ASP A 138 -22.02 -4.09 -10.06
N LEU A 139 -20.85 -4.64 -9.76
CA LEU A 139 -20.06 -4.32 -8.57
C LEU A 139 -19.60 -2.86 -8.60
N GLN A 140 -19.03 -2.39 -9.71
CA GLN A 140 -18.55 -1.01 -9.89
C GLN A 140 -19.65 0.03 -9.67
N GLY A 141 -20.85 -0.20 -10.21
CA GLY A 141 -22.00 0.70 -10.01
C GLY A 141 -22.41 0.80 -8.54
N ARG A 142 -22.53 -0.33 -7.85
CA ARG A 142 -22.91 -0.39 -6.43
C ARG A 142 -21.86 0.18 -5.50
N LEU A 143 -20.59 -0.06 -5.79
CA LEU A 143 -19.47 0.55 -5.08
C LEU A 143 -19.49 2.07 -5.26
N THR A 144 -19.72 2.57 -6.47
CA THR A 144 -19.80 4.02 -6.73
C THR A 144 -20.93 4.67 -5.91
N ALA A 145 -22.12 4.06 -5.91
CA ALA A 145 -23.23 4.53 -5.10
C ALA A 145 -22.89 4.55 -3.60
N ALA A 146 -22.21 3.50 -3.09
CA ALA A 146 -21.84 3.42 -1.68
C ALA A 146 -20.76 4.45 -1.30
N ILE A 147 -19.73 4.62 -2.13
CA ILE A 147 -18.66 5.62 -1.95
C ILE A 147 -19.25 7.03 -1.90
N ARG A 148 -20.23 7.31 -2.78
CA ARG A 148 -20.91 8.60 -2.84
C ARG A 148 -21.79 8.87 -1.63
N LEU A 149 -22.57 7.87 -1.21
CA LEU A 149 -23.45 7.97 -0.06
C LEU A 149 -22.69 8.39 1.22
N ILE A 150 -21.46 7.88 1.40
CA ILE A 150 -20.62 8.19 2.57
C ILE A 150 -19.62 9.31 2.36
N ALA A 151 -19.65 9.97 1.20
CA ALA A 151 -18.67 10.97 0.84
C ALA A 151 -18.72 12.17 1.80
N LEU A 152 -17.53 12.62 2.18
CA LEU A 152 -17.32 13.68 3.15
C LEU A 152 -17.41 15.05 2.48
N THR A 153 -17.76 16.10 3.22
CA THR A 153 -17.48 17.46 2.72
C THR A 153 -15.99 17.74 2.78
N LYS A 154 -15.53 18.78 2.07
CA LYS A 154 -14.13 19.20 2.15
C LYS A 154 -13.75 19.57 3.60
N GLU A 155 -14.64 20.26 4.31
CA GLU A 155 -14.42 20.67 5.71
C GLU A 155 -14.29 19.46 6.63
N GLU A 156 -15.10 18.41 6.40
CA GLU A 156 -14.99 17.16 7.14
C GLU A 156 -13.64 16.47 6.86
N ILE A 157 -13.19 16.44 5.61
CA ILE A 157 -11.88 15.88 5.23
C ILE A 157 -10.73 16.63 5.89
N ASP A 158 -10.76 17.97 5.83
CA ASP A 158 -9.73 18.83 6.43
C ASP A 158 -9.71 18.70 7.97
N SER A 159 -10.85 18.35 8.58
CA SER A 159 -11.00 18.19 10.04
C SER A 159 -10.68 16.78 10.55
N LEU A 160 -10.32 15.84 9.66
CA LEU A 160 -9.86 14.51 10.08
C LEU A 160 -8.57 14.61 10.91
N PRO A 161 -8.33 13.67 11.84
CA PRO A 161 -7.15 13.72 12.69
C PRO A 161 -5.85 13.60 11.89
N ASP A 162 -4.84 14.39 12.26
CA ASP A 162 -3.47 14.14 11.85
C ASP A 162 -2.92 12.95 12.65
N THR A 163 -2.90 11.78 12.01
CA THR A 163 -2.53 10.52 12.66
C THR A 163 -1.04 10.46 13.01
N TYR A 164 -0.18 11.18 12.29
CA TYR A 164 1.25 11.28 12.60
C TYR A 164 1.46 12.17 13.83
N ALA A 165 0.87 13.37 13.85
CA ALA A 165 0.98 14.28 14.99
C ALA A 165 0.38 13.67 16.26
N SER A 166 -0.75 12.98 16.15
CA SER A 166 -1.39 12.27 17.27
C SER A 166 -0.50 11.15 17.81
N THR A 167 0.17 10.39 16.92
CA THR A 167 1.09 9.33 17.34
C THR A 167 2.33 9.88 18.03
N LEU A 168 2.94 10.94 17.47
CA LEU A 168 4.09 11.61 18.10
C LEU A 168 3.76 12.11 19.51
N ALA A 169 2.55 12.63 19.72
CA ALA A 169 2.13 13.14 21.02
C ALA A 169 1.83 12.03 22.05
N GLY A 170 1.32 10.88 21.60
CA GLY A 170 0.71 9.88 22.50
C GLY A 170 1.43 8.52 22.61
N ALA A 171 2.27 8.13 21.63
CA ALA A 171 2.83 6.77 21.59
C ALA A 171 4.08 6.57 22.45
N GLY A 172 4.71 7.64 22.94
CA GLY A 172 5.97 7.56 23.68
C GLY A 172 7.15 7.06 22.85
N TYR A 173 7.02 7.03 21.51
CA TYR A 173 8.15 6.72 20.64
C TYR A 173 9.24 7.77 20.84
N SER A 174 10.46 7.26 20.96
CA SER A 174 11.63 8.10 20.94
C SER A 174 11.71 8.85 19.61
N THR A 175 12.06 10.14 19.68
CA THR A 175 12.49 10.94 18.52
C THR A 175 14.02 10.89 18.33
N GLU A 176 14.72 10.36 19.33
CA GLU A 176 16.17 10.09 19.48
C GLU A 176 16.33 8.95 20.51
N PRO A 177 17.16 7.90 20.31
CA PRO A 177 18.34 7.89 19.45
C PRO A 177 18.11 7.28 18.07
N LEU A 178 18.89 7.79 17.12
CA LEU A 178 19.03 7.24 15.77
C LEU A 178 19.58 5.80 15.80
N PRO A 179 19.20 4.94 14.84
CA PRO A 179 19.73 3.59 14.71
C PRO A 179 21.26 3.54 14.68
N THR A 180 21.84 2.47 15.23
CA THR A 180 23.29 2.20 15.22
C THR A 180 23.58 0.87 14.53
N LYS A 181 24.86 0.52 14.32
CA LYS A 181 25.21 -0.78 13.74
C LYS A 181 24.89 -1.93 14.71
N GLU A 182 25.01 -1.65 16.00
CA GLU A 182 24.78 -2.57 17.10
C GLU A 182 23.28 -2.74 17.39
N GLU A 183 22.51 -1.66 17.23
CA GLU A 183 21.04 -1.62 17.37
C GLU A 183 20.42 -0.95 16.14
N PRO A 184 20.22 -1.69 15.03
CA PRO A 184 19.81 -1.09 13.76
C PRO A 184 18.31 -0.78 13.68
N ASN A 185 17.45 -1.30 14.57
CA ASN A 185 16.00 -1.10 14.43
C ASN A 185 15.29 -0.76 15.76
N PRO A 186 15.74 0.22 16.57
CA PRO A 186 14.92 0.72 17.66
C PRO A 186 13.65 1.36 17.08
N PRO A 187 12.46 1.17 17.66
CA PRO A 187 11.26 1.89 17.22
C PRO A 187 11.42 3.38 17.57
N TYR A 188 11.76 4.20 16.58
CA TYR A 188 11.86 5.65 16.69
C TYR A 188 11.01 6.31 15.61
N LEU A 189 10.28 7.36 15.98
CA LEU A 189 9.44 8.12 15.06
C LEU A 189 10.06 9.52 14.92
N PRO A 190 10.72 9.84 13.79
CA PRO A 190 11.35 11.14 13.63
C PRO A 190 10.32 12.26 13.77
N SER A 191 10.68 13.33 14.48
CA SER A 191 9.93 14.58 14.46
C SER A 191 10.20 15.35 13.15
N GLY A 192 9.31 16.30 12.82
CA GLY A 192 9.50 17.21 11.68
C GLY A 192 9.17 16.62 10.31
N LEU A 193 8.59 15.41 10.24
CA LEU A 193 8.01 14.87 9.00
C LEU A 193 6.66 15.52 8.65
N ALA A 194 6.18 16.49 9.44
CA ALA A 194 5.05 17.34 9.07
C ALA A 194 5.43 18.46 8.07
N PHE A 195 6.71 18.57 7.71
CA PHE A 195 7.25 19.33 6.57
C PHE A 195 7.08 20.86 6.53
N ASP A 196 6.55 21.47 7.58
CA ASP A 196 6.44 22.93 7.68
C ASP A 196 7.60 23.58 8.47
N SER A 197 8.39 22.78 9.19
CA SER A 197 9.66 23.20 9.81
C SER A 197 10.47 21.97 10.27
N GLY A 198 11.68 21.79 9.74
CA GLY A 198 12.53 20.67 10.14
C GLY A 198 13.78 20.50 9.28
N ASP A 199 14.62 19.54 9.67
CA ASP A 199 15.85 19.16 8.96
C ASP A 199 15.58 18.30 7.70
N TRP A 200 14.32 18.06 7.38
CA TRP A 200 13.87 17.23 6.27
C TRP A 200 13.64 18.07 5.01
N THR A 201 14.20 17.61 3.90
CA THR A 201 13.97 18.18 2.57
C THR A 201 13.00 17.28 1.80
N LEU A 202 11.79 17.77 1.52
CA LEU A 202 10.84 17.08 0.65
C LEU A 202 11.34 17.07 -0.78
N LEU A 203 11.18 15.92 -1.44
CA LEU A 203 11.60 15.71 -2.82
C LEU A 203 10.40 15.66 -3.74
N GLY A 204 10.43 16.50 -4.77
CA GLY A 204 9.44 16.52 -5.83
C GLY A 204 9.86 15.71 -7.05
N PRO A 205 8.90 15.36 -7.90
CA PRO A 205 9.18 14.72 -9.17
C PRO A 205 9.88 15.67 -10.15
N THR A 206 10.62 15.11 -11.12
CA THR A 206 11.21 15.88 -12.21
C THR A 206 10.16 16.50 -13.15
N ALA A 207 8.96 15.93 -13.21
CA ALA A 207 7.83 16.43 -13.99
C ALA A 207 6.54 16.43 -13.16
N PRO A 208 5.61 17.39 -13.39
CA PRO A 208 4.39 17.56 -12.57
C PRO A 208 3.45 16.34 -12.48
N SER A 209 3.63 15.34 -13.33
CA SER A 209 2.82 14.11 -13.40
C SER A 209 3.51 12.87 -12.83
N GLN A 210 4.75 12.98 -12.36
CA GLN A 210 5.51 11.85 -11.82
C GLN A 210 5.42 11.85 -10.29
N SER A 211 5.63 10.68 -9.68
CA SER A 211 5.78 10.54 -8.23
C SER A 211 7.25 10.25 -7.91
N PRO A 212 7.82 10.78 -6.82
CA PRO A 212 9.16 10.39 -6.35
C PRO A 212 9.19 8.93 -5.87
N ALA A 213 8.04 8.27 -5.73
CA ALA A 213 7.89 6.86 -5.37
C ALA A 213 6.96 6.16 -6.39
N PRO A 214 7.36 6.04 -7.67
CA PRO A 214 6.44 5.68 -8.76
C PRO A 214 5.85 4.27 -8.58
N VAL A 215 6.64 3.31 -8.09
CA VAL A 215 6.15 1.94 -7.88
C VAL A 215 5.07 1.88 -6.79
N HIS A 216 5.30 2.56 -5.66
CA HIS A 216 4.31 2.65 -4.59
C HIS A 216 3.04 3.38 -5.05
N PHE A 217 3.22 4.42 -5.86
CA PHE A 217 2.12 5.20 -6.42
C PHE A 217 1.25 4.40 -7.38
N GLU A 218 1.86 3.62 -8.29
CA GLU A 218 1.14 2.75 -9.23
C GLU A 218 0.46 1.58 -8.54
N GLN A 219 1.11 0.94 -7.55
CA GLN A 219 0.56 -0.22 -6.83
C GLN A 219 -0.77 0.10 -6.14
N LEU A 220 -0.98 1.35 -5.73
CA LEU A 220 -2.21 1.79 -5.09
C LEU A 220 -3.16 2.52 -6.05
N SER A 221 -2.96 2.38 -7.37
CA SER A 221 -3.71 3.10 -8.40
C SER A 221 -3.84 4.59 -8.09
N SER A 222 -2.79 5.19 -7.53
CA SER A 222 -2.75 6.61 -7.15
C SER A 222 -3.81 7.06 -6.13
N ARG A 223 -4.34 6.16 -5.28
CA ARG A 223 -5.30 6.48 -4.20
C ARG A 223 -4.68 7.12 -2.94
N SER A 224 -3.36 7.30 -2.93
CA SER A 224 -2.63 7.93 -1.84
C SER A 224 -1.56 8.88 -2.40
N VAL A 225 -1.27 9.93 -1.65
CA VAL A 225 -0.09 10.78 -1.88
C VAL A 225 1.11 10.12 -1.23
N PHE A 226 2.23 10.05 -1.95
CA PHE A 226 3.52 9.63 -1.40
C PHE A 226 4.49 10.81 -1.35
N LEU A 227 4.97 11.10 -0.16
CA LEU A 227 6.00 12.10 0.10
C LEU A 227 7.32 11.38 0.35
N VAL A 228 8.38 11.80 -0.34
CA VAL A 228 9.74 11.32 -0.07
C VAL A 228 10.52 12.47 0.54
N ALA A 229 11.18 12.22 1.67
CA ALA A 229 11.98 13.23 2.36
C ALA A 229 13.40 12.73 2.60
N LEU A 230 14.35 13.66 2.50
CA LEU A 230 15.77 13.45 2.75
C LEU A 230 16.22 14.27 3.96
N ARG A 231 16.94 13.64 4.89
CA ARG A 231 17.66 14.33 5.96
C ARG A 231 19.14 13.93 5.92
N ILE A 232 20.01 14.90 5.67
CA ILE A 232 21.46 14.75 5.78
C ILE A 232 21.90 15.19 7.19
N PRO A 233 22.74 14.41 7.89
CA PRO A 233 23.24 14.80 9.22
C PRO A 233 23.99 16.13 9.20
N LYS A 234 23.82 16.92 10.27
CA LYS A 234 24.48 18.24 10.43
C LYS A 234 25.97 18.16 10.75
N THR A 235 26.53 16.97 10.90
CA THR A 235 27.94 16.74 11.28
C THR A 235 28.94 16.93 10.13
N GLY A 236 28.48 17.38 8.95
CA GLY A 236 29.32 17.69 7.78
C GLY A 236 28.99 19.03 7.14
N ASN A 237 29.81 19.44 6.15
CA ASN A 237 29.65 20.71 5.41
C ASN A 237 28.69 20.62 4.22
N VAL A 238 27.92 19.52 4.08
CA VAL A 238 27.07 19.27 2.92
C VAL A 238 25.60 19.45 3.30
N SER A 239 24.94 20.44 2.70
CA SER A 239 23.49 20.57 2.84
C SER A 239 22.75 19.58 1.93
N SER A 240 21.49 19.25 2.24
CA SER A 240 20.62 18.46 1.34
C SER A 240 20.54 19.07 -0.06
N LEU A 241 20.53 20.40 -0.17
CA LEU A 241 20.47 21.12 -1.44
C LEU A 241 21.75 20.94 -2.27
N ASP A 242 22.91 21.12 -1.64
CA ASP A 242 24.21 20.96 -2.31
C ASP A 242 24.42 19.52 -2.76
N TYR A 243 24.03 18.56 -1.91
CA TYR A 243 24.07 17.14 -2.27
C TYR A 243 23.20 16.84 -3.50
N LEU A 244 21.92 17.22 -3.47
CA LEU A 244 20.99 16.99 -4.58
C LEU A 244 21.49 17.65 -5.87
N LYS A 245 22.05 18.86 -5.78
CA LYS A 245 22.68 19.52 -6.94
C LYS A 245 23.84 18.70 -7.49
N SER A 246 24.79 18.29 -6.64
CA SER A 246 25.94 17.47 -7.06
C SER A 246 25.50 16.16 -7.73
N LEU A 247 24.43 15.55 -7.20
CA LEU A 247 23.86 14.32 -7.68
C LEU A 247 23.16 14.49 -9.04
N ASN A 248 22.45 15.61 -9.24
CA ASN A 248 21.79 15.93 -10.50
C ASN A 248 22.77 16.33 -11.61
N ASP A 249 23.89 16.97 -11.26
CA ASP A 249 24.91 17.43 -12.23
C ASP A 249 25.89 16.31 -12.65
N PHE A 250 25.97 15.23 -11.87
CA PHE A 250 26.94 14.15 -12.11
C PHE A 250 26.68 13.41 -13.42
N ARG A 251 27.71 13.28 -14.26
CA ARG A 251 27.69 12.54 -15.52
C ARG A 251 29.03 11.83 -15.77
N PRO A 252 29.02 10.65 -16.43
CA PRO A 252 27.85 9.88 -16.84
C PRO A 252 27.24 9.11 -15.65
N ALA A 253 25.91 9.04 -15.57
CA ALA A 253 25.22 8.30 -14.50
C ALA A 253 25.33 6.77 -14.65
N TRP A 254 25.58 6.30 -15.87
CA TRP A 254 25.69 4.89 -16.24
C TRP A 254 27.01 4.66 -16.96
N ILE A 255 27.69 3.55 -16.68
CA ILE A 255 28.92 3.13 -17.38
C ILE A 255 28.74 1.75 -18.02
N PRO A 256 29.45 1.43 -19.12
CA PRO A 256 29.41 0.10 -19.72
C PRO A 256 29.83 -0.99 -18.73
N THR A 257 29.18 -2.15 -18.80
CA THR A 257 29.69 -3.36 -18.12
C THR A 257 30.92 -3.84 -18.91
N GLU A 258 32.10 -3.87 -18.29
CA GLU A 258 33.31 -4.35 -18.96
C GLU A 258 33.14 -5.79 -19.49
N LYS A 259 33.68 -6.04 -20.70
CA LYS A 259 33.59 -7.31 -21.44
C LYS A 259 34.73 -8.29 -21.09
N ASP A 260 35.42 -8.10 -19.97
CA ASP A 260 36.68 -8.79 -19.69
C ASP A 260 36.48 -10.13 -18.99
N GLY A 261 35.83 -11.09 -19.67
CA GLY A 261 35.97 -12.55 -19.47
C GLY A 261 35.69 -13.14 -18.08
N GLN A 262 35.50 -12.32 -17.06
CA GLN A 262 35.12 -12.64 -15.71
C GLN A 262 33.79 -11.95 -15.51
N SER A 263 32.73 -12.75 -15.52
CA SER A 263 31.42 -12.32 -15.06
C SER A 263 31.59 -11.65 -13.69
N THR A 264 31.58 -10.31 -13.66
CA THR A 264 31.40 -9.57 -12.41
C THR A 264 30.20 -10.20 -11.71
N PRO A 265 30.30 -10.54 -10.40
CA PRO A 265 29.20 -11.17 -9.71
C PRO A 265 27.96 -10.32 -9.97
N THR A 266 26.98 -10.92 -10.62
CA THR A 266 25.62 -10.39 -10.76
C THR A 266 25.21 -9.94 -9.37
N LEU A 267 25.21 -8.62 -9.15
CA LEU A 267 24.61 -8.08 -7.94
C LEU A 267 23.16 -8.60 -7.93
N PRO A 268 22.71 -9.30 -6.87
CA PRO A 268 21.31 -9.65 -6.72
C PRO A 268 20.59 -8.38 -6.25
N VAL A 269 20.57 -7.36 -7.09
CA VAL A 269 19.73 -6.18 -6.87
C VAL A 269 18.55 -6.40 -7.80
N GLY A 270 17.36 -6.57 -7.23
CA GLY A 270 16.13 -7.14 -7.81
C GLY A 270 15.57 -6.58 -9.12
N GLY A 271 16.35 -5.88 -9.95
CA GLY A 271 15.95 -5.52 -11.30
C GLY A 271 16.16 -6.69 -12.27
N LEU A 272 15.11 -7.03 -13.00
CA LEU A 272 15.15 -7.81 -14.24
C LEU A 272 16.46 -7.56 -15.02
N HIS A 273 17.24 -8.62 -15.20
CA HIS A 273 18.53 -8.62 -15.88
C HIS A 273 18.47 -7.86 -17.21
N ARG A 274 19.39 -6.93 -17.44
CA ARG A 274 19.78 -6.55 -18.82
C ARG A 274 21.32 -6.53 -18.95
N ALA A 275 21.81 -6.78 -20.15
CA ALA A 275 23.24 -6.80 -20.46
C ALA A 275 23.77 -5.38 -20.77
N GLY A 276 24.97 -5.03 -20.28
CA GLY A 276 25.83 -4.02 -20.93
C GLY A 276 26.06 -2.66 -20.25
N VAL A 277 25.33 -2.26 -19.21
CA VAL A 277 25.62 -1.04 -18.40
C VAL A 277 25.33 -1.27 -16.91
N ILE A 278 26.06 -0.59 -16.03
CA ILE A 278 25.89 -0.56 -14.57
C ILE A 278 25.81 0.91 -14.07
N PRO A 279 25.22 1.17 -12.89
CA PRO A 279 25.32 2.49 -12.26
C PRO A 279 26.80 2.89 -12.11
N ASN A 280 27.14 4.16 -12.39
CA ASN A 280 28.50 4.63 -12.21
C ASN A 280 28.89 4.62 -10.72
N PRO A 281 29.91 3.85 -10.30
CA PRO A 281 30.32 3.76 -8.91
C PRO A 281 30.86 5.08 -8.35
N GLU A 282 31.26 6.03 -9.20
CA GLU A 282 31.69 7.37 -8.81
C GLU A 282 30.54 8.35 -8.58
N THR A 283 29.28 7.90 -8.72
CA THR A 283 28.10 8.72 -8.42
C THR A 283 28.19 9.29 -6.99
N PRO A 284 27.97 10.60 -6.78
CA PRO A 284 28.05 11.22 -5.47
C PRO A 284 27.18 10.51 -4.43
N GLN A 285 27.84 10.01 -3.39
CA GLN A 285 27.18 9.38 -2.24
C GLN A 285 26.84 10.43 -1.18
N PHE A 286 25.76 10.21 -0.44
CA PHE A 286 25.45 10.96 0.77
C PHE A 286 26.27 10.41 1.97
N PRO A 287 26.48 11.19 3.04
CA PRO A 287 27.25 10.73 4.20
C PRO A 287 26.50 9.68 5.04
N ASP A 288 27.26 8.94 5.85
CA ASP A 288 26.72 8.05 6.88
C ASP A 288 25.75 8.79 7.81
N GLY A 289 24.70 8.10 8.24
CA GLY A 289 23.60 8.65 9.04
C GLY A 289 22.51 9.34 8.22
N THR A 290 22.66 9.44 6.89
CA THR A 290 21.60 9.97 6.03
C THR A 290 20.31 9.17 6.15
N GLN A 291 19.20 9.88 6.29
CA GLN A 291 17.87 9.29 6.42
C GLN A 291 16.99 9.62 5.22
N TRP A 292 16.22 8.63 4.81
CA TRP A 292 15.18 8.75 3.79
C TRP A 292 13.85 8.32 4.39
N ALA A 293 12.84 9.18 4.29
CA ALA A 293 11.49 8.87 4.72
C ALA A 293 10.55 8.75 3.52
N LEU A 294 9.67 7.74 3.53
CA LEU A 294 8.52 7.61 2.64
C LEU A 294 7.26 7.70 3.49
N ILE A 295 6.40 8.67 3.20
CA ILE A 295 5.15 8.87 3.92
C ILE A 295 4.01 8.72 2.95
N ARG A 296 3.04 7.89 3.34
CA ARG A 296 1.80 7.66 2.61
C ARG A 296 0.67 8.40 3.32
N ARG A 297 -0.07 9.20 2.56
CA ARG A 297 -1.22 9.95 3.06
C ARG A 297 -2.44 9.70 2.19
N ALA A 298 -3.60 9.51 2.82
CA ALA A 298 -4.81 9.14 2.11
C ALA A 298 -5.32 10.27 1.22
N ILE A 299 -5.80 9.91 0.03
CA ILE A 299 -6.69 10.76 -0.77
C ILE A 299 -8.11 10.30 -0.49
N LEU A 300 -9.03 11.26 -0.38
CA LEU A 300 -10.46 11.03 -0.21
C LEU A 300 -11.25 11.75 -1.31
N ILE A 301 -12.47 11.28 -1.53
CA ILE A 301 -13.41 11.85 -2.49
C ILE A 301 -14.44 12.65 -1.70
N SER A 302 -14.58 13.94 -2.01
CA SER A 302 -15.59 14.76 -1.37
C SER A 302 -16.99 14.52 -1.97
N ARG A 303 -18.02 15.02 -1.31
CA ARG A 303 -19.43 14.91 -1.71
C ARG A 303 -19.72 15.46 -3.11
N ASP A 304 -18.93 16.44 -3.56
CA ASP A 304 -18.98 17.00 -4.92
C ASP A 304 -18.25 16.15 -5.97
N GLY A 305 -17.62 15.03 -5.56
CA GLY A 305 -16.81 14.18 -6.43
C GLY A 305 -15.36 14.62 -6.59
N ALA A 306 -14.91 15.68 -5.91
CA ALA A 306 -13.54 16.16 -6.00
C ALA A 306 -12.55 15.35 -5.14
N LEU A 307 -11.31 15.24 -5.62
CA LEU A 307 -10.20 14.58 -4.91
C LEU A 307 -9.51 15.53 -3.93
N HIS A 308 -9.33 15.10 -2.69
CA HIS A 308 -8.60 15.85 -1.67
C HIS A 308 -7.60 14.96 -0.92
N SER A 309 -6.40 15.49 -0.66
CA SER A 309 -5.51 14.87 0.34
C SER A 309 -6.09 15.12 1.72
N SER A 310 -6.16 14.09 2.56
CA SER A 310 -6.57 14.22 3.97
C SER A 310 -5.36 14.34 4.89
N PRO A 311 -5.52 14.73 6.16
CA PRO A 311 -4.50 14.64 7.20
C PRO A 311 -4.12 13.21 7.62
N LEU A 312 -4.84 12.18 7.17
CA LEU A 312 -4.61 10.79 7.58
C LEU A 312 -3.31 10.24 6.96
N VAL A 313 -2.25 10.20 7.75
CA VAL A 313 -1.02 9.47 7.44
C VAL A 313 -1.25 7.98 7.68
N GLU A 314 -1.10 7.19 6.63
CA GLU A 314 -1.41 5.76 6.60
C GLU A 314 -0.18 4.92 6.91
N SER A 315 0.99 5.34 6.45
CA SER A 315 2.26 4.69 6.76
C SER A 315 3.44 5.64 6.67
N ILE A 316 4.49 5.31 7.43
CA ILE A 316 5.77 6.01 7.46
C ILE A 316 6.86 4.96 7.41
N GLN A 317 7.74 5.03 6.42
CA GLN A 317 8.95 4.21 6.36
C GLN A 317 10.15 5.12 6.49
N VAL A 318 11.07 4.80 7.39
CA VAL A 318 12.31 5.58 7.57
C VAL A 318 13.50 4.64 7.43
N ARG A 319 14.36 4.94 6.45
CA ARG A 319 15.61 4.24 6.21
C ARG A 319 16.77 5.10 6.67
N THR A 320 17.61 4.57 7.55
CA THR A 320 18.85 5.23 7.96
C THR A 320 20.03 4.45 7.39
N TYR A 321 20.89 5.14 6.63
CA TYR A 321 22.07 4.54 6.04
C TYR A 321 23.24 4.65 7.02
N LEU A 322 23.56 3.55 7.70
CA LEU A 322 24.56 3.48 8.77
C LEU A 322 26.00 3.43 8.25
N ALA A 323 26.17 3.01 7.00
CA ALA A 323 27.46 2.99 6.31
C ALA A 323 27.24 3.07 4.80
N VAL A 324 27.83 4.07 4.16
CA VAL A 324 27.74 4.35 2.72
C VAL A 324 29.13 4.20 2.09
N GLY A 325 29.21 3.67 0.87
CA GLY A 325 30.46 3.55 0.11
C GLY A 325 31.19 2.19 0.19
N THR A 326 30.70 1.25 1.00
CA THR A 326 31.07 -0.17 0.86
C THR A 326 30.14 -0.87 -0.14
N LYS A 327 30.57 -1.96 -0.78
CA LYS A 327 29.68 -2.78 -1.66
C LYS A 327 28.47 -3.38 -0.92
N GLN A 328 28.38 -3.19 0.40
CA GLN A 328 27.31 -3.63 1.29
C GLN A 328 26.96 -2.47 2.21
N SER A 329 26.09 -1.56 1.77
CA SER A 329 25.60 -0.50 2.67
C SER A 329 24.77 -1.12 3.78
N THR A 330 25.09 -0.79 5.03
CA THR A 330 24.27 -1.18 6.17
C THR A 330 23.13 -0.17 6.30
N GLN A 331 21.89 -0.65 6.22
CA GLN A 331 20.70 0.19 6.42
C GLN A 331 19.85 -0.34 7.56
N ALA A 332 19.28 0.62 8.29
CA ALA A 332 18.28 0.44 9.34
C ALA A 332 16.91 0.82 8.77
N LEU A 333 15.87 0.03 9.03
CA LEU A 333 14.51 0.29 8.57
C LEU A 333 13.54 0.20 9.73
N VAL A 334 12.81 1.29 9.95
CA VAL A 334 11.60 1.30 10.76
C VAL A 334 10.41 1.61 9.83
N GLU A 335 9.35 0.84 9.97
CA GLU A 335 8.06 1.11 9.33
C GLU A 335 7.01 1.32 10.41
N PHE A 336 6.13 2.30 10.20
CA PHE A 336 4.92 2.48 10.98
C PHE A 336 3.72 2.40 10.06
N VAL A 337 2.64 1.79 10.55
CA VAL A 337 1.40 1.63 9.80
C VAL A 337 0.20 1.96 10.67
N LEU A 338 -0.76 2.64 10.07
CA LEU A 338 -2.03 2.99 10.68
C LEU A 338 -2.83 1.73 11.04
N SER A 339 -3.21 1.58 12.30
CA SER A 339 -4.24 0.66 12.78
C SER A 339 -5.58 1.41 12.82
N PRO A 340 -6.57 1.00 12.01
CA PRO A 340 -7.92 1.56 12.05
C PRO A 340 -8.59 1.38 13.40
N ARG A 341 -8.32 0.25 14.07
CA ARG A 341 -8.83 -0.01 15.42
C ARG A 341 -8.28 1.00 16.42
N ALA A 342 -6.97 1.18 16.48
CA ALA A 342 -6.35 2.19 17.34
C ALA A 342 -6.85 3.61 17.01
N LEU A 343 -7.02 3.92 15.73
CA LEU A 343 -7.57 5.18 15.25
C LEU A 343 -9.00 5.44 15.74
N PHE A 344 -9.87 4.45 15.70
CA PHE A 344 -11.26 4.59 16.14
C PHE A 344 -11.39 4.63 17.67
N ASP A 345 -10.49 3.94 18.37
CA ASP A 345 -10.41 3.96 19.84
C ASP A 345 -9.74 5.25 20.38
N GLY A 346 -9.25 6.14 19.50
CA GLY A 346 -8.55 7.36 19.89
C GLY A 346 -7.16 7.12 20.49
N ALA A 347 -6.63 5.92 20.34
CA ALA A 347 -5.26 5.57 20.71
C ALA A 347 -4.26 6.08 19.65
N PRO A 348 -2.95 6.15 19.95
CA PRO A 348 -1.92 6.47 18.97
C PRO A 348 -2.03 5.54 17.75
N PRO A 349 -2.44 6.06 16.57
CA PRO A 349 -3.00 5.17 15.56
C PRO A 349 -1.96 4.60 14.60
N VAL A 350 -0.75 5.16 14.54
CA VAL A 350 0.32 4.70 13.65
C VAL A 350 1.34 3.90 14.46
N ILE A 351 1.36 2.58 14.24
CA ILE A 351 2.06 1.62 15.11
C ILE A 351 3.33 1.13 14.41
N ALA A 352 4.45 1.14 15.14
CA ALA A 352 5.71 0.58 14.69
C ALA A 352 5.55 -0.90 14.35
N GLN A 353 6.01 -1.29 13.17
CA GLN A 353 6.01 -2.67 12.71
C GLN A 353 7.31 -3.34 13.12
N HIS A 354 7.21 -4.48 13.77
CA HIS A 354 8.38 -5.26 14.16
C HIS A 354 8.82 -6.19 13.03
N GLY A 355 10.14 -6.41 12.90
CA GLY A 355 10.72 -7.28 11.86
C GLY A 355 10.33 -8.76 11.96
N THR A 356 9.53 -9.17 12.94
CA THR A 356 8.98 -10.53 13.09
C THR A 356 7.51 -10.62 12.74
N GLU A 357 6.86 -9.49 12.44
CA GLU A 357 5.48 -9.47 11.97
C GLU A 357 5.43 -9.91 10.52
N PHE A 358 4.51 -10.82 10.24
CA PHE A 358 4.29 -11.36 8.91
C PHE A 358 3.19 -10.57 8.21
N ARG A 359 3.46 -10.15 6.97
CA ARG A 359 2.42 -9.63 6.09
C ARG A 359 2.29 -10.53 4.88
N PHE A 360 1.05 -10.69 4.42
CA PHE A 360 0.79 -11.23 3.10
C PHE A 360 1.53 -10.37 2.07
N PRO A 361 2.30 -10.96 1.15
CA PRO A 361 2.98 -10.19 0.12
C PRO A 361 1.92 -9.47 -0.72
N ARG A 362 1.85 -8.14 -0.56
CA ARG A 362 0.91 -7.26 -1.28
C ARG A 362 1.61 -6.39 -2.31
N PHE A 363 2.93 -6.29 -2.24
CA PHE A 363 3.74 -5.45 -3.10
C PHE A 363 4.47 -6.33 -4.12
N LEU A 364 4.20 -6.15 -5.41
CA LEU A 364 4.82 -6.94 -6.48
C LEU A 364 4.71 -8.46 -6.28
N SER A 365 3.60 -8.96 -5.72
CA SER A 365 3.36 -10.40 -5.46
C SER A 365 3.23 -11.26 -6.72
N HIS A 366 3.66 -10.74 -7.87
CA HIS A 366 3.61 -11.40 -9.17
C HIS A 366 2.24 -12.02 -9.47
N GLN A 367 1.18 -11.27 -9.14
CA GLN A 367 -0.22 -11.62 -9.39
C GLN A 367 -0.80 -12.69 -8.46
N GLN A 368 -0.01 -13.33 -7.59
CA GLN A 368 -0.50 -14.42 -6.75
C GLN A 368 -1.40 -13.91 -5.61
N ASP A 369 -2.59 -14.50 -5.47
CA ASP A 369 -3.44 -14.33 -4.29
C ASP A 369 -3.07 -15.39 -3.24
N PRO A 370 -2.48 -14.99 -2.09
CA PRO A 370 -2.06 -15.93 -1.05
C PRO A 370 -3.23 -16.65 -0.36
N PHE A 371 -4.46 -16.13 -0.47
CA PHE A 371 -5.67 -16.73 0.08
C PHE A 371 -6.28 -17.78 -0.85
N GLU A 372 -5.94 -17.78 -2.15
CA GLU A 372 -6.55 -18.69 -3.14
C GLU A 372 -5.58 -19.77 -3.62
N ASN A 373 -4.31 -19.41 -3.85
CA ASN A 373 -3.33 -20.33 -4.43
C ASN A 373 -2.68 -21.27 -3.40
N GLY A 374 -3.02 -21.09 -2.11
CA GLY A 374 -2.43 -21.80 -0.98
C GLY A 374 -0.94 -21.51 -0.80
N PHE A 375 -0.55 -21.18 0.43
CA PHE A 375 0.86 -21.08 0.83
C PHE A 375 1.69 -22.35 0.55
N TYR A 376 1.02 -23.46 0.25
CA TYR A 376 1.58 -24.82 0.19
C TYR A 376 1.81 -25.38 -1.22
N SER A 377 1.79 -24.57 -2.29
CA SER A 377 2.44 -25.04 -3.53
C SER A 377 3.97 -24.98 -3.36
N LEU A 378 4.47 -26.04 -2.70
CA LEU A 378 5.87 -26.37 -2.45
C LEU A 378 6.68 -26.29 -3.75
N GLN A 379 7.28 -25.13 -4.05
CA GLN A 379 8.48 -25.00 -4.88
C GLN A 379 9.10 -23.59 -4.96
N SER A 380 8.51 -22.54 -4.38
CA SER A 380 9.11 -21.19 -4.41
C SER A 380 9.24 -20.55 -3.02
N PRO A 381 10.47 -20.21 -2.56
CA PRO A 381 10.71 -19.42 -1.34
C PRO A 381 10.05 -18.03 -1.33
N ALA A 382 9.45 -17.59 -2.44
CA ALA A 382 8.78 -16.31 -2.59
C ALA A 382 7.37 -16.25 -1.94
N ASN A 383 6.86 -17.40 -1.46
CA ASN A 383 5.47 -17.53 -1.00
C ASN A 383 5.34 -17.70 0.53
N GLU A 384 6.44 -17.76 1.26
CA GLU A 384 6.38 -17.73 2.73
C GLU A 384 6.08 -16.30 3.19
N PRO A 385 5.24 -16.10 4.23
CA PRO A 385 5.13 -14.80 4.88
C PRO A 385 6.55 -14.33 5.24
N SER A 386 6.96 -13.20 4.69
CA SER A 386 8.29 -12.65 4.91
C SER A 386 8.22 -11.62 6.03
N PRO A 387 9.24 -11.53 6.90
CA PRO A 387 9.48 -10.34 7.70
C PRO A 387 9.26 -9.07 6.88
N ILE A 388 8.44 -8.14 7.36
CA ILE A 388 8.15 -6.84 6.71
C ILE A 388 9.42 -6.14 6.18
N GLN A 389 10.54 -6.31 6.88
CA GLN A 389 11.84 -5.76 6.49
C GLN A 389 12.40 -6.36 5.18
N LEU A 390 12.18 -7.65 4.90
CA LEU A 390 12.66 -8.31 3.69
C LEU A 390 11.93 -7.84 2.42
N ASP A 391 10.63 -7.56 2.51
CA ASP A 391 9.85 -7.04 1.38
C ASP A 391 10.41 -5.70 0.88
N CYS A 392 10.74 -4.79 1.79
CA CYS A 392 11.36 -3.51 1.44
C CYS A 392 12.77 -3.69 0.86
N LEU A 393 13.57 -4.59 1.43
CA LEU A 393 14.95 -4.83 1.01
C LEU A 393 15.05 -5.44 -0.40
N SER A 394 14.04 -6.18 -0.86
CA SER A 394 14.01 -6.73 -2.22
C SER A 394 14.22 -5.65 -3.30
N CYS A 395 13.57 -4.50 -3.13
CA CYS A 395 13.63 -3.36 -4.05
C CYS A 395 14.72 -2.36 -3.65
N HIS A 396 15.07 -2.27 -2.38
CA HIS A 396 15.99 -1.26 -1.83
C HIS A 396 17.35 -1.82 -1.37
N SER A 397 17.76 -2.97 -1.91
CA SER A 397 19.04 -3.64 -1.59
C SER A 397 20.27 -3.00 -2.23
N GLY A 398 20.09 -2.00 -3.11
CA GLY A 398 21.20 -1.26 -3.70
C GLY A 398 22.04 -0.51 -2.65
N TRP A 399 23.32 -0.32 -2.96
CA TRP A 399 24.24 0.36 -2.04
C TRP A 399 24.10 1.88 -2.14
N GLY A 400 24.09 2.56 -0.99
CA GLY A 400 24.04 4.03 -0.90
C GLY A 400 22.91 4.63 -1.75
N ILE A 401 23.24 5.61 -2.59
CA ILE A 401 22.24 6.26 -3.47
C ILE A 401 21.60 5.32 -4.50
N HIS A 402 22.26 4.20 -4.84
CA HIS A 402 21.71 3.22 -5.76
C HIS A 402 20.63 2.33 -5.12
N GLY A 403 20.51 2.34 -3.79
CA GLY A 403 19.36 1.76 -3.06
C GLY A 403 18.14 2.68 -3.00
N VAL A 404 18.26 3.93 -3.45
CA VAL A 404 17.16 4.91 -3.44
C VAL A 404 16.41 4.87 -4.78
N ASN A 405 15.27 4.16 -4.79
CA ASN A 405 14.47 3.95 -5.99
C ASN A 405 13.83 5.21 -6.59
N SER A 406 13.76 6.30 -5.85
CA SER A 406 13.40 7.62 -6.38
C SER A 406 14.36 8.10 -7.47
N ARG A 407 15.62 7.63 -7.46
CA ARG A 407 16.63 7.93 -8.48
C ARG A 407 16.91 6.74 -9.39
N SER A 408 17.05 5.53 -8.85
CA SER A 408 17.41 4.37 -9.68
C SER A 408 16.27 3.92 -10.60
N GLU A 409 15.01 4.32 -10.31
CA GLU A 409 13.80 4.02 -11.07
C GLU A 409 13.73 2.56 -11.53
N PHE A 410 13.62 1.65 -10.56
CA PHE A 410 13.66 0.19 -10.68
C PHE A 410 13.04 -0.45 -11.93
N PHE A 411 12.01 0.16 -12.54
CA PHE A 411 11.34 -0.33 -13.76
C PHE A 411 11.50 0.54 -15.03
N ARG A 412 12.23 1.66 -14.99
CA ARG A 412 12.43 2.49 -16.18
C ARG A 412 13.38 1.85 -17.20
N PRO A 413 13.21 2.13 -18.51
CA PRO A 413 14.17 1.70 -19.52
C PRO A 413 15.60 2.22 -19.26
N ARG A 414 16.61 1.35 -19.42
CA ARG A 414 18.03 1.73 -19.36
C ARG A 414 18.42 2.77 -20.41
N GLY A 415 19.45 3.55 -20.11
CA GLY A 415 20.02 4.57 -21.00
C GLY A 415 19.30 5.92 -20.94
N VAL A 416 18.20 5.99 -20.17
CA VAL A 416 17.61 7.25 -19.76
C VAL A 416 18.40 7.76 -18.56
N GLU A 417 18.72 9.06 -18.57
CA GLU A 417 19.30 9.73 -17.41
C GLU A 417 18.42 9.51 -16.18
N PRO A 418 18.99 9.26 -14.99
CA PRO A 418 18.20 9.21 -13.77
C PRO A 418 17.37 10.49 -13.62
N PRO A 419 16.15 10.40 -13.05
CA PRO A 419 15.35 11.57 -12.78
C PRO A 419 16.13 12.50 -11.84
N HIS A 420 16.01 13.79 -12.09
CA HIS A 420 16.55 14.77 -11.19
C HIS A 420 15.67 14.85 -9.95
N LEU A 421 16.30 14.85 -8.78
CA LEU A 421 15.62 15.01 -7.50
C LEU A 421 15.73 16.48 -7.08
N TYR A 422 14.60 17.13 -6.89
CA TYR A 422 14.55 18.53 -6.50
C TYR A 422 13.83 18.71 -5.18
N PRO A 423 14.24 19.69 -4.35
CA PRO A 423 13.42 20.16 -3.26
C PRO A 423 12.06 20.62 -3.79
N SER A 424 10.98 20.20 -3.16
CA SER A 424 9.63 20.60 -3.56
C SER A 424 8.75 20.84 -2.34
N GLY A 425 7.76 21.72 -2.51
CA GLY A 425 6.77 21.99 -1.49
C GLY A 425 5.72 20.88 -1.42
N GLN A 426 5.18 20.62 -0.24
CA GLN A 426 4.13 19.62 -0.03
C GLN A 426 2.94 19.81 -0.97
N ASN A 427 2.48 21.05 -1.18
CA ASN A 427 1.34 21.33 -2.05
C ASN A 427 1.62 20.92 -3.50
N GLU A 428 2.82 21.14 -4.02
CA GLU A 428 3.17 20.76 -5.39
C GLU A 428 3.09 19.23 -5.58
N ILE A 429 3.63 18.47 -4.62
CA ILE A 429 3.61 17.01 -4.64
C ILE A 429 2.16 16.50 -4.55
N VAL A 430 1.36 17.06 -3.65
CA VAL A 430 -0.06 16.72 -3.50
C VAL A 430 -0.82 16.99 -4.79
N GLN A 431 -0.71 18.18 -5.36
CA GLN A 431 -1.40 18.53 -6.61
C GLN A 431 -0.92 17.68 -7.79
N GLY A 432 0.35 17.26 -7.81
CA GLY A 432 0.87 16.29 -8.79
C GLY A 432 0.16 14.93 -8.67
N ALA A 433 0.06 14.40 -7.45
CA ALA A 433 -0.62 13.13 -7.17
C ALA A 433 -2.11 13.16 -7.53
N LEU A 434 -2.84 14.22 -7.14
CA LEU A 434 -4.26 14.38 -7.47
C LEU A 434 -4.48 14.44 -8.99
N ARG A 435 -3.68 15.22 -9.71
CA ARG A 435 -3.73 15.29 -11.19
C ARG A 435 -3.39 13.96 -11.85
N ALA A 436 -2.49 13.18 -11.28
CA ALA A 436 -2.15 11.87 -11.81
C ALA A 436 -3.28 10.86 -11.60
N LYS A 437 -3.92 10.82 -10.42
CA LYS A 437 -5.14 10.03 -10.20
C LYS A 437 -6.25 10.43 -11.15
N ALA A 438 -6.47 11.73 -11.34
CA ALA A 438 -7.53 12.25 -12.22
C ALA A 438 -7.43 11.80 -13.69
N ARG A 439 -6.25 11.35 -14.14
CA ARG A 439 -6.04 10.85 -15.51
C ARG A 439 -6.15 9.33 -15.65
N ARG A 440 -6.37 8.60 -14.55
CA ARG A 440 -6.46 7.14 -14.58
C ARG A 440 -7.83 6.69 -15.08
N ALA A 441 -7.86 5.56 -15.79
CA ALA A 441 -9.08 4.95 -16.29
C ALA A 441 -10.07 4.60 -15.15
N ASP A 442 -9.54 4.13 -14.02
CA ASP A 442 -10.33 3.86 -12.82
C ASP A 442 -11.05 5.12 -12.30
N TRP A 443 -10.35 6.26 -12.17
CA TRP A 443 -10.97 7.52 -11.79
C TRP A 443 -11.98 8.02 -12.83
N ILE A 444 -11.63 7.98 -14.11
CA ILE A 444 -12.52 8.43 -15.19
C ILE A 444 -13.84 7.65 -15.15
N LEU A 445 -13.79 6.33 -14.91
CA LEU A 445 -15.00 5.53 -14.77
C LEU A 445 -15.78 5.88 -13.50
N LEU A 446 -15.11 6.03 -12.35
CA LEU A 446 -15.76 6.42 -11.11
C LEU A 446 -16.47 7.76 -11.25
N ASP A 447 -15.80 8.77 -11.79
CA ASP A 447 -16.34 10.11 -12.02
C ASP A 447 -17.54 10.07 -13.00
N ALA A 448 -17.45 9.29 -14.07
CA ALA A 448 -18.58 9.09 -14.98
C ALA A 448 -19.80 8.47 -14.26
N LEU A 449 -19.59 7.39 -13.50
CA LEU A 449 -20.65 6.73 -12.72
C LEU A 449 -21.19 7.61 -11.59
N TRP A 450 -20.35 8.44 -10.99
CA TRP A 450 -20.72 9.39 -9.95
C TRP A 450 -21.74 10.40 -10.47
N ASN A 451 -21.44 10.98 -11.63
CA ASN A 451 -22.27 12.00 -12.27
C ASN A 451 -23.53 11.42 -12.92
N LEU A 452 -23.48 10.19 -13.45
CA LEU A 452 -24.67 9.51 -13.99
C LEU A 452 -25.73 9.23 -12.92
N ASN A 453 -25.30 9.02 -11.67
CA ASN A 453 -26.19 8.70 -10.56
C ASN A 453 -26.59 9.94 -9.74
N ALA A 454 -26.21 11.16 -10.15
CA ALA A 454 -26.60 12.39 -9.48
C ALA A 454 -28.12 12.59 -9.53
N PRO A 455 -28.83 12.76 -8.38
CA PRO A 455 -30.15 13.38 -8.40
C PRO A 455 -30.09 14.68 -9.24
N PRO A 456 -31.10 14.91 -10.08
CA PRO A 456 -31.16 16.06 -10.97
C PRO A 456 -31.22 17.41 -10.24
#